data_AF-A0A3S2UJ12-F1
#
_entry.id   AF-A0A3S2UJ12-F1
#
_cell.length_a   1.000
_cell.length_b   1.000
_cell.length_c   1.000
_cell.angle_alpha   90.00
_cell.angle_beta   90.00
_cell.angle_gamma   90.00
#
_symmetry.space_group_name_H-M   'P 1'
#
loop_
_entity.id
_entity.type
_entity.pdbx_description
1 polymer ?
#
loop_
_entity_poly.entity_id
_entity_poly.type
_entity_poly.pdbx_seq_one_letter_code
_entity_poly.pdbx_strand_id
1 'polypeptide(L)'
;PYTFNWGGGITTEDRTGLAAGSYSVTITDANGCTGTVSGITLTQPAAAVSGTTVVTNVACNGGTTGAINLTPTGGTGPYTFNWGG
;
A
#
# COMPACT_ATOMS: atom_id res chain seq x y z
N PRO A 1 2.92 -30.90 16.24
CA PRO A 1 3.36 -29.57 15.77
C PRO A 1 2.86 -29.38 14.34
N TYR A 2 2.44 -28.17 13.98
CA TYR A 2 2.11 -27.85 12.58
C TYR A 2 3.36 -27.32 11.87
N THR A 3 3.49 -27.63 10.59
CA THR A 3 4.48 -27.02 9.71
C THR A 3 3.77 -26.25 8.61
N PHE A 4 4.31 -25.08 8.27
CA PHE A 4 3.78 -24.22 7.23
C PHE A 4 4.68 -24.31 6.01
N ASN A 5 4.13 -24.18 4.81
CA ASN A 5 4.87 -24.10 3.57
C ASN A 5 4.22 -23.07 2.66
N TRP A 6 4.89 -21.94 2.49
CA TRP A 6 4.46 -20.85 1.63
C TRP A 6 5.09 -20.90 0.22
N GLY A 7 5.83 -21.97 -0.07
CA GLY A 7 6.73 -22.05 -1.23
C GLY A 7 8.11 -21.44 -0.95
N GLY A 8 9.10 -21.79 -1.77
CA GLY A 8 10.46 -21.24 -1.67
C GLY A 8 11.21 -21.61 -0.37
N GLY A 9 10.77 -22.63 0.36
CA GLY A 9 11.38 -23.08 1.62
C GLY A 9 10.98 -22.29 2.87
N ILE A 10 9.96 -21.43 2.78
CA ILE A 10 9.49 -20.60 3.90
C ILE A 10 8.50 -21.38 4.77
N THR A 11 8.82 -21.52 6.06
CA THR A 11 8.07 -22.37 7.00
C THR A 11 7.56 -21.66 8.26
N THR A 12 7.66 -20.33 8.32
CA THR A 12 7.08 -19.55 9.42
C THR A 12 5.56 -19.56 9.35
N GLU A 13 4.90 -19.55 10.51
CA GLU A 13 3.45 -19.40 10.61
C GLU A 13 3.00 -18.06 10.03
N ASP A 14 3.61 -16.97 10.53
CA ASP A 14 3.35 -15.62 10.06
C ASP A 14 4.37 -15.17 9.00
N ARG A 15 3.90 -14.37 8.03
CA ARG A 15 4.74 -13.69 7.05
C ARG A 15 4.51 -12.18 7.11
N THR A 16 5.60 -11.44 7.06
CA THR A 16 5.59 -9.97 7.03
C THR A 16 6.46 -9.48 5.86
N GLY A 17 6.33 -8.20 5.50
CA GLY A 17 7.11 -7.61 4.40
C GLY A 17 6.75 -8.12 3.00
N LEU A 18 5.50 -8.55 2.80
CA LEU A 18 5.02 -9.08 1.52
C LEU A 18 4.61 -7.95 0.57
N ALA A 19 4.89 -8.15 -0.72
CA ALA A 19 4.35 -7.31 -1.78
C ALA A 19 2.88 -7.68 -2.05
N ALA A 20 2.14 -6.83 -2.77
CA ALA A 20 0.82 -7.22 -3.26
C ALA A 20 0.94 -8.44 -4.19
N GLY A 21 -0.04 -9.32 -4.12
CA GLY A 21 -0.05 -10.57 -4.86
C GLY A 21 -0.99 -11.61 -4.29
N SER A 22 -0.99 -12.78 -4.92
CA SER A 22 -1.75 -13.93 -4.46
C SER A 22 -0.84 -14.91 -3.75
N TYR A 23 -1.28 -15.37 -2.59
CA TYR A 23 -0.55 -16.28 -1.73
C TYR A 23 -1.37 -17.55 -1.45
N SER A 24 -0.65 -18.63 -1.19
CA SER A 24 -1.18 -19.85 -0.61
C SER A 24 -0.21 -20.41 0.42
N VAL A 25 -0.74 -21.16 1.37
CA VAL A 25 0.04 -21.87 2.38
C VAL A 25 -0.48 -23.29 2.50
N THR A 26 0.44 -24.25 2.50
CA THR A 26 0.14 -25.63 2.88
C THR A 26 0.55 -25.82 4.34
N ILE A 27 -0.39 -26.35 5.13
CA ILE A 27 -0.22 -26.64 6.54
C ILE A 27 -0.20 -28.16 6.68
N THR A 28 0.80 -28.69 7.38
CA THR A 28 0.90 -30.12 7.68
C THR A 28 0.86 -30.31 9.19
N ASP A 29 0.02 -31.23 9.68
CA ASP A 29 -0.04 -31.58 11.10
C ASP A 29 1.06 -32.59 11.50
N ALA A 30 1.09 -32.96 12.78
CA ALA A 30 2.06 -33.91 13.31
C ALA A 30 1.91 -35.33 12.74
N ASN A 31 0.74 -35.66 12.20
CA ASN A 31 0.39 -36.98 11.68
C ASN A 31 0.58 -37.06 10.16
N GLY A 32 1.03 -35.98 9.52
CA GLY A 32 1.24 -35.89 8.07
C GLY A 32 0.01 -35.47 7.27
N CYS A 33 -1.10 -35.11 7.91
CA CYS A 33 -2.28 -34.59 7.23
C CYS A 33 -2.02 -33.17 6.73
N THR A 34 -2.33 -32.90 5.46
CA THR A 34 -2.11 -31.59 4.83
C THR A 34 -3.41 -30.87 4.51
N GLY A 35 -3.45 -29.56 4.74
CA GLY A 35 -4.48 -28.65 4.25
C GLY A 35 -3.84 -27.49 3.51
N THR A 36 -4.47 -26.99 2.44
CA THR A 36 -3.99 -25.82 1.71
C THR A 36 -4.99 -24.69 1.79
N VAL A 37 -4.54 -23.52 2.23
CA VAL A 37 -5.29 -22.28 2.17
C VAL A 37 -4.82 -21.52 0.94
N SER A 38 -5.75 -21.23 0.03
CA SER A 38 -5.49 -20.55 -1.26
C SER A 38 -6.39 -19.32 -1.38
N GLY A 39 -6.10 -18.47 -2.36
CA GLY A 39 -6.91 -17.27 -2.64
C GLY A 39 -6.63 -16.10 -1.69
N ILE A 40 -5.54 -16.17 -0.93
CA ILE A 40 -5.10 -15.07 -0.06
C ILE A 40 -4.62 -13.95 -0.99
N THR A 41 -5.39 -12.86 -1.09
CA THR A 41 -5.07 -11.75 -1.99
C THR A 41 -4.63 -10.55 -1.17
N LEU A 42 -3.39 -10.14 -1.36
CA LEU A 42 -2.84 -8.92 -0.79
C LEU A 42 -2.89 -7.82 -1.86
N THR A 43 -3.56 -6.71 -1.56
CA THR A 43 -3.77 -5.61 -2.51
C THR A 43 -2.86 -4.42 -2.20
N GLN A 44 -2.71 -3.55 -3.20
CA GLN A 44 -2.01 -2.27 -3.09
C GLN A 44 -2.82 -1.17 -3.79
N PRO A 45 -2.49 0.12 -3.59
CA PRO A 45 -3.04 1.19 -4.40
C PRO A 45 -2.88 0.94 -5.90
N ALA A 46 -3.93 1.24 -6.67
CA ALA A 46 -3.94 1.06 -8.12
C ALA A 46 -2.95 2.01 -8.84
N ALA A 47 -2.61 3.14 -8.21
CA ALA A 47 -1.65 4.11 -8.72
C ALA A 47 -0.76 4.61 -7.59
N ALA A 48 0.45 5.06 -7.94
CA ALA A 48 1.33 5.77 -7.02
C ALA A 48 0.68 7.08 -6.54
N VAL A 49 1.05 7.54 -5.35
CA VAL A 49 0.63 8.86 -4.86
C VAL A 49 1.23 9.94 -5.77
N SER A 50 0.38 10.86 -6.21
CA SER A 50 0.73 12.04 -7.01
C SER A 50 -0.21 13.20 -6.64
N GLY A 51 -0.02 14.37 -7.24
CA GLY A 51 -0.94 15.48 -7.07
C GLY A 51 -0.83 16.52 -8.19
N THR A 52 -1.92 17.24 -8.41
CA THR A 52 -1.99 18.36 -9.36
C THR A 52 -2.18 19.67 -8.61
N THR A 53 -1.55 20.74 -9.09
CA THR A 53 -1.67 22.07 -8.49
C THR A 53 -2.38 23.04 -9.42
N VAL A 54 -3.12 23.97 -8.82
CA VAL A 54 -3.67 25.14 -9.49
C VAL A 54 -3.15 26.36 -8.75
N VAL A 55 -2.53 27.27 -9.50
CA VAL A 55 -1.92 28.50 -8.95
C VAL A 55 -2.70 29.71 -9.46
N THR A 56 -3.10 30.56 -8.52
CA THR A 56 -3.65 31.90 -8.79
C THR A 56 -2.58 32.92 -8.45
N ASN A 57 -2.16 33.72 -9.44
CA ASN A 57 -1.17 34.76 -9.23
C ASN A 57 -1.75 35.98 -8.52
N VAL A 58 -0.89 36.74 -7.84
CA VAL A 58 -1.26 38.02 -7.22
C VAL A 58 -1.68 39.02 -8.30
N ALA A 59 -2.79 39.74 -8.08
CA ALA A 59 -3.39 40.61 -9.08
C ALA A 59 -2.63 41.93 -9.32
N CYS A 60 -1.86 42.40 -8.34
CA CYS A 60 -1.11 43.66 -8.41
C CYS A 60 0.17 43.60 -7.57
N ASN A 61 1.15 44.45 -7.88
CA ASN A 61 2.39 44.54 -7.11
C ASN A 61 2.08 44.92 -5.64
N GLY A 62 2.59 44.13 -4.69
CA GLY A 62 2.33 44.30 -3.26
C GLY A 62 0.99 43.74 -2.77
N GLY A 63 0.18 43.14 -3.64
CA GLY A 63 -1.07 42.49 -3.25
C GLY A 63 -0.88 41.13 -2.56
N THR A 64 -1.96 40.59 -2.00
CA THR A 64 -1.98 39.30 -1.29
C THR A 64 -3.05 38.34 -1.80
N THR A 65 -3.50 38.50 -3.05
CA THR A 65 -4.60 37.73 -3.65
C THR A 65 -4.17 36.39 -4.25
N GLY A 66 -2.91 35.99 -4.07
CA GLY A 66 -2.40 34.74 -4.62
C GLY A 66 -2.93 33.52 -3.86
N ALA A 67 -3.04 32.38 -4.54
CA ALA A 67 -3.46 31.12 -3.92
C ALA A 67 -2.81 29.92 -4.61
N ILE A 68 -2.62 28.83 -3.87
CA ILE A 68 -2.21 27.53 -4.41
C ILE A 68 -3.19 26.48 -3.88
N ASN A 69 -3.77 25.70 -4.78
CA ASN A 69 -4.62 24.56 -4.45
C ASN A 69 -3.96 23.28 -4.95
N LEU A 70 -3.89 22.25 -4.11
CA LEU A 70 -3.34 20.93 -4.47
C LEU A 70 -4.42 19.87 -4.36
N THR A 71 -4.51 19.01 -5.37
CA THR A 71 -5.41 17.86 -5.38
C THR A 71 -4.59 16.57 -5.46
N PRO A 72 -4.55 15.75 -4.39
CA PRO A 72 -3.84 14.47 -4.41
C PRO A 72 -4.62 13.42 -5.21
N THR A 73 -3.89 12.47 -5.79
CA THR A 73 -4.41 11.35 -6.58
C THR A 73 -3.56 10.10 -6.34
N GLY A 74 -4.15 8.90 -6.49
CA GLY A 74 -3.46 7.63 -6.26
C GLY A 74 -3.09 7.37 -4.79
N GLY A 75 -2.42 6.26 -4.50
CA GLY A 75 -2.18 5.82 -3.12
C GLY A 75 -3.45 5.44 -2.35
N THR A 76 -3.33 5.40 -1.02
CA THR A 76 -4.46 5.23 -0.10
C THR A 76 -4.44 6.39 0.88
N GLY A 77 -5.57 7.09 1.00
CA GLY A 77 -5.72 8.15 1.99
C GLY A 77 -5.78 7.62 3.43
N PRO A 78 -5.78 8.51 4.43
CA PRO A 78 -5.78 9.96 4.31
C PRO A 78 -4.43 10.55 3.88
N TYR A 79 -4.43 11.69 3.19
CA TYR A 79 -3.20 12.39 2.78
C TYR A 79 -2.79 13.44 3.81
N THR A 80 -1.49 13.58 4.03
CA THR A 80 -0.90 14.66 4.82
C THR A 80 -0.19 15.63 3.89
N PHE A 81 -0.40 16.93 4.10
CA PHE A 81 0.21 17.98 3.30
C PHE A 81 1.23 18.72 4.14
N ASN A 82 2.43 18.89 3.57
CA ASN A 82 3.46 19.75 4.14
C ASN A 82 3.75 20.86 3.14
N TRP A 83 3.38 22.08 3.50
CA TRP A 83 3.61 23.26 2.67
C TRP A 83 4.88 23.95 3.16
N GLY A 84 5.92 23.92 2.32
CA GLY A 84 7.14 24.69 2.50
C GLY A 84 7.19 25.86 1.52
N GLY A 85 7.93 26.91 1.90
CA GLY A 85 8.26 28.06 1.05
C GLY A 85 9.75 28.29 1.01
#